data_AF-A0AA43UJQ6-F1
#
_entry.id   AF-A0AA43UJQ6-F1
#
_cell.length_a   1.000
_cell.length_b   1.000
_cell.length_c   1.000
_cell.angle_alpha   90.00
_cell.angle_beta   90.00
_cell.angle_gamma   90.00
#
_symmetry.space_group_name_H-M   'P 1'
#
loop_
_entity.id
_entity.type
_entity.pdbx_description
1 polymer ?
#
loop_
_entity_poly.entity_id
_entity_poly.type
_entity_poly.pdbx_seq_one_letter_code
_entity_poly.pdbx_strand_id
1 'polypeptide(L)'
;MVDEKAIQAAQEKYGQLLRRQLERVERLKAEGDWQDYSKLDKLIIGVCGGDGIGPYICASAQKVMEFLLADKIAAGKAEIRQIDGLTIERRVEVMKAIPDDTLEELRKCHVILKGPTTTPKKGDPWPNIESANVAMRKELDLFANVRPVRVPELGIDWVFFRENTEGSYAMGSDGLNVTDDLAMDFCIATTQGTERIIRAGFDYAAKNKLNYVSLVTKANIIKTTDGKFLDIAEQVAKDYPDVRWDDWFIDITTAKLIDPARRSDFKVFVLPNLYGDIITDEAAQIQGGVGTAGSANLGKRYAMFEAIHGSAPRMVTEGRAQYADPCSMIKAVAMMMNHIGEVEKAKKLDMALDVCCQFEKKLVMTGRDTGATGDEFAQYIMDTIQRPDLEQVWQGYVDEAVAKAKA
;
A
#
# COMPACT_ATOMS: atom_id res chain seq x y z
N MET A 1 34.11 11.76 30.06
CA MET A 1 33.70 13.18 29.95
C MET A 1 32.71 13.28 28.82
N VAL A 2 31.74 14.19 28.91
CA VAL A 2 30.79 14.47 27.82
C VAL A 2 31.56 15.11 26.67
N ASP A 3 31.35 14.63 25.45
CA ASP A 3 31.98 15.19 24.25
C ASP A 3 31.13 16.35 23.71
N GLU A 4 31.46 17.57 24.14
CA GLU A 4 30.75 18.78 23.74
C GLU A 4 30.85 19.06 22.23
N LYS A 5 31.93 18.65 21.56
CA LYS A 5 32.07 18.83 20.11
C LYS A 5 31.10 17.93 19.36
N ALA A 6 30.97 16.68 19.80
CA ALA A 6 29.98 15.74 19.29
C ALA A 6 28.55 16.27 19.46
N ILE A 7 28.22 16.84 20.62
CA ILE A 7 26.91 17.47 20.88
C ILE A 7 26.65 18.62 19.92
N GLN A 8 27.61 19.53 19.75
CA GLN A 8 27.42 20.68 18.87
C GLN A 8 27.23 20.28 17.40
N ALA A 9 27.95 19.25 16.93
CA ALA A 9 27.75 18.69 15.60
C ALA A 9 26.36 18.05 15.43
N ALA A 10 25.87 17.35 16.46
CA ALA A 10 24.52 16.79 16.46
C ALA A 10 23.43 17.89 16.43
N GLN A 11 23.61 18.97 17.20
CA GLN A 11 22.70 20.12 17.21
C GLN A 11 22.60 20.79 15.83
N GLU A 12 23.72 20.95 15.13
CA GLU A 12 23.73 21.54 13.78
C GLU A 12 22.93 20.68 12.79
N LYS A 13 23.18 19.36 12.78
CA LYS A 13 22.44 18.40 11.95
C LYS A 13 20.94 18.42 12.28
N TYR A 14 20.59 18.42 13.55
CA TYR A 14 19.19 18.48 13.98
C TYR A 14 18.53 19.80 13.57
N GLY A 15 19.24 20.93 13.68
CA GLY A 15 18.75 22.23 13.22
C GLY A 15 18.49 22.27 11.71
N GLN A 16 19.34 21.64 10.90
CA GLN A 16 19.11 21.50 9.44
C GLN A 16 17.87 20.63 9.18
N LEU A 17 17.73 19.52 9.89
CA LEU A 17 16.56 18.66 9.79
C LEU A 17 15.26 19.42 10.10
N LEU A 18 15.22 20.17 11.20
CA LEU A 18 14.06 20.96 11.59
C LEU A 18 13.65 21.95 10.50
N ARG A 19 14.61 22.66 9.87
CA ARG A 19 14.32 23.58 8.76
C ARG A 19 13.64 22.87 7.60
N ARG A 20 14.18 21.73 7.14
CA ARG A 20 13.59 20.95 6.03
C ARG A 20 12.16 20.51 6.34
N GLN A 21 11.88 20.14 7.60
CA GLN A 21 10.57 19.65 8.02
C GLN A 21 9.56 20.80 8.16
N LEU A 22 9.99 21.97 8.64
CA LEU A 22 9.15 23.17 8.65
C LEU A 22 8.81 23.65 7.23
N GLU A 23 9.79 23.63 6.32
CA GLU A 23 9.53 23.92 4.90
C GLU A 23 8.56 22.91 4.27
N ARG A 24 8.66 21.62 4.63
CA ARG A 24 7.71 20.59 4.21
C ARG A 24 6.31 20.88 4.74
N VAL A 25 6.16 21.31 6.00
CA VAL A 25 4.87 21.71 6.57
C VAL A 25 4.23 22.84 5.76
N GLU A 26 4.99 23.86 5.37
CA GLU A 26 4.46 24.95 4.55
C GLU A 26 4.02 24.47 3.16
N ARG A 27 4.75 23.52 2.55
CA ARG A 27 4.31 22.87 1.30
C ARG A 27 3.02 22.09 1.47
N LEU A 28 2.87 21.32 2.56
CA LEU A 28 1.65 20.56 2.85
C LEU A 28 0.44 21.47 3.08
N LYS A 29 0.62 22.63 3.73
CA LYS A 29 -0.44 23.63 3.89
C LYS A 29 -0.89 24.25 2.57
N ALA A 30 0.03 24.38 1.61
CA ALA A 30 -0.24 24.92 0.28
C ALA A 30 -0.71 23.87 -0.74
N GLU A 31 -0.79 22.59 -0.33
CA GLU A 31 -1.25 21.51 -1.20
C GLU A 31 -2.72 21.71 -1.60
N GLY A 32 -3.05 21.44 -2.86
CA GLY A 32 -4.42 21.50 -3.36
C GLY A 32 -5.33 20.43 -2.75
N ASP A 33 -6.55 20.38 -3.28
CA ASP A 33 -7.53 19.33 -2.94
C ASP A 33 -7.27 18.04 -3.72
N TRP A 34 -8.02 16.98 -3.42
CA TRP A 34 -7.97 15.70 -4.11
C TRP A 34 -8.25 15.83 -5.61
N GLN A 35 -7.52 15.05 -6.41
CA GLN A 35 -7.80 14.85 -7.82
C GLN A 35 -9.18 14.23 -7.98
N ASP A 36 -10.04 14.95 -8.69
CA ASP A 36 -11.36 14.45 -9.09
C ASP A 36 -11.23 13.69 -10.42
N TYR A 37 -11.23 12.36 -10.36
CA TYR A 37 -11.11 11.51 -11.54
C TYR A 37 -12.32 11.60 -12.48
N SER A 38 -13.50 12.01 -11.97
CA SER A 38 -14.71 12.15 -12.78
C SER A 38 -14.65 13.35 -13.74
N LYS A 39 -13.78 14.32 -13.45
CA LYS A 39 -13.58 15.53 -14.24
C LYS A 39 -12.44 15.42 -15.26
N LEU A 40 -11.76 14.27 -15.34
CA LEU A 40 -10.67 14.08 -16.29
C LEU A 40 -11.22 13.87 -17.71
N ASP A 41 -10.71 14.64 -18.67
CA ASP A 41 -10.99 14.41 -20.09
C ASP A 41 -10.46 13.06 -20.56
N LYS A 42 -9.30 12.67 -20.01
CA LYS A 42 -8.58 11.43 -20.29
C LYS A 42 -7.82 10.96 -19.05
N LEU A 43 -8.03 9.71 -18.66
CA LEU A 43 -7.24 9.03 -17.63
C LEU A 43 -5.90 8.57 -18.23
N ILE A 44 -4.80 8.83 -17.53
CA ILE A 44 -3.45 8.40 -17.95
C ILE A 44 -2.91 7.46 -16.87
N ILE A 45 -2.67 6.22 -17.26
CA ILE A 45 -2.21 5.13 -16.42
C ILE A 45 -0.77 4.79 -16.80
N GLY A 46 0.17 5.03 -15.89
CA GLY A 46 1.55 4.57 -16.04
C GLY A 46 1.69 3.13 -15.59
N VAL A 47 2.27 2.26 -16.40
CA VAL A 47 2.59 0.88 -16.03
C VAL A 47 4.10 0.73 -15.95
N CYS A 48 4.59 0.27 -14.81
CA CYS A 48 6.01 0.03 -14.59
C CYS A 48 6.23 -1.40 -14.11
N GLY A 49 7.00 -2.18 -14.87
CA GLY A 49 7.25 -3.60 -14.56
C GLY A 49 8.14 -3.81 -13.33
N GLY A 50 9.07 -2.89 -13.05
CA GLY A 50 10.05 -3.04 -11.97
C GLY A 50 11.05 -4.17 -12.24
N ASP A 51 11.39 -4.93 -11.20
CA ASP A 51 12.48 -5.90 -11.17
C ASP A 51 12.00 -7.34 -10.91
N GLY A 52 12.83 -8.31 -11.28
CA GLY A 52 12.63 -9.71 -10.95
C GLY A 52 11.34 -10.29 -11.54
N ILE A 53 10.44 -10.81 -10.70
CA ILE A 53 9.12 -11.30 -11.14
C ILE A 53 8.18 -10.16 -11.56
N GLY A 54 8.51 -8.91 -11.23
CA GLY A 54 7.64 -7.76 -11.41
C GLY A 54 7.08 -7.60 -12.83
N PRO A 55 7.91 -7.65 -13.89
CA PRO A 55 7.41 -7.56 -15.27
C PRO A 55 6.38 -8.65 -15.62
N TYR A 56 6.50 -9.86 -15.07
CA TYR A 56 5.59 -10.97 -15.36
C TYR A 56 4.22 -10.76 -14.69
N ILE A 57 4.22 -10.50 -13.38
CA ILE A 57 2.97 -10.30 -12.64
C ILE A 57 2.28 -8.98 -13.01
N CYS A 58 3.06 -7.95 -13.36
CA CYS A 58 2.55 -6.66 -13.82
C CYS A 58 1.89 -6.81 -15.20
N ALA A 59 2.48 -7.60 -16.12
CA ALA A 59 1.86 -7.90 -17.41
C ALA A 59 0.52 -8.64 -17.25
N SER A 60 0.45 -9.66 -16.38
CA SER A 60 -0.81 -10.36 -16.10
C SER A 60 -1.87 -9.42 -15.48
N ALA A 61 -1.48 -8.54 -14.56
CA ALA A 61 -2.39 -7.55 -13.98
C ALA A 61 -2.83 -6.48 -15.00
N GLN A 62 -1.93 -6.03 -15.88
CA GLN A 62 -2.24 -5.09 -16.96
C GLN A 62 -3.29 -5.68 -17.91
N LYS A 63 -3.21 -6.97 -18.27
CA LYS A 63 -4.24 -7.64 -19.09
C LYS A 63 -5.64 -7.54 -18.46
N VAL A 64 -5.74 -7.82 -17.16
CA VAL A 64 -7.02 -7.71 -16.42
C VAL A 64 -7.49 -6.25 -16.35
N MET A 65 -6.57 -5.30 -16.12
CA MET A 65 -6.88 -3.86 -16.12
C MET A 65 -7.41 -3.38 -17.47
N GLU A 66 -6.73 -3.75 -18.56
CA GLU A 66 -7.13 -3.42 -19.93
C GLU A 66 -8.50 -4.02 -20.28
N PHE A 67 -8.74 -5.26 -19.86
CA PHE A 67 -10.03 -5.91 -20.00
C PHE A 67 -11.16 -5.12 -19.30
N LEU A 68 -10.93 -4.68 -18.05
CA LEU A 68 -11.92 -3.89 -17.29
C LEU A 68 -12.11 -2.47 -17.87
N LEU A 69 -11.07 -1.90 -18.48
CA LEU A 69 -11.09 -0.55 -19.06
C LEU A 69 -11.32 -0.52 -20.58
N ALA A 70 -11.65 -1.66 -21.20
CA ALA A 70 -11.72 -1.79 -22.65
C ALA A 70 -12.64 -0.75 -23.30
N ASP A 71 -13.77 -0.42 -22.66
CA ASP A 71 -14.71 0.62 -23.08
C ASP A 71 -14.08 2.02 -23.08
N LYS A 72 -13.38 2.39 -22.00
CA LYS A 72 -12.71 3.69 -21.91
C LYS A 72 -11.52 3.80 -22.86
N ILE A 73 -10.77 2.71 -23.05
CA ILE A 73 -9.63 2.66 -23.97
C ILE A 73 -10.14 2.85 -25.40
N ALA A 74 -11.17 2.09 -25.81
CA ALA A 74 -11.78 2.22 -27.13
C ALA A 74 -12.37 3.62 -27.37
N ALA A 75 -12.92 4.26 -26.33
CA ALA A 75 -13.44 5.63 -26.40
C ALA A 75 -12.34 6.72 -26.33
N GLY A 76 -11.06 6.36 -26.23
CA GLY A 76 -9.95 7.32 -26.05
C GLY A 76 -9.97 8.07 -24.72
N LYS A 77 -10.74 7.58 -23.74
CA LYS A 77 -10.89 8.14 -22.38
C LYS A 77 -9.89 7.58 -21.38
N ALA A 78 -9.16 6.53 -21.74
CA ALA A 78 -8.02 6.01 -20.99
C ALA A 78 -6.81 5.81 -21.91
N GLU A 79 -5.62 6.12 -21.42
CA GLU A 79 -4.33 5.90 -22.07
C GLU A 79 -3.41 5.15 -21.12
N ILE A 80 -2.79 4.09 -21.64
CA ILE A 80 -1.81 3.30 -20.92
C ILE A 80 -0.43 3.68 -21.45
N ARG A 81 0.48 4.06 -20.54
CA ARG A 81 1.87 4.39 -20.84
C ARG A 81 2.77 3.36 -20.20
N GLN A 82 3.61 2.72 -21.00
CA GLN A 82 4.70 1.91 -20.47
C GLN A 82 5.80 2.85 -19.98
N ILE A 83 6.19 2.70 -18.71
CA ILE A 83 7.24 3.49 -18.07
C ILE A 83 8.38 2.56 -17.70
N ASP A 84 9.43 2.63 -18.51
CA ASP A 84 10.68 1.94 -18.28
C ASP A 84 11.65 2.79 -17.44
N GLY A 85 12.73 2.17 -16.98
CA GLY A 85 13.84 2.85 -16.31
C GLY A 85 13.83 2.76 -14.78
N LEU A 86 12.83 2.15 -14.17
CA LEU A 86 12.79 1.89 -12.72
C LEU A 86 13.53 0.61 -12.29
N THR A 87 14.18 -0.08 -13.23
CA THR A 87 14.94 -1.29 -12.93
C THR A 87 16.17 -0.99 -12.08
N ILE A 88 16.66 -1.99 -11.36
CA ILE A 88 17.85 -1.86 -10.52
C ILE A 88 19.08 -1.51 -11.36
N GLU A 89 19.22 -2.08 -12.56
CA GLU A 89 20.33 -1.80 -13.48
C GLU A 89 20.37 -0.31 -13.84
N ARG A 90 19.23 0.25 -14.26
CA ARG A 90 19.14 1.66 -14.67
C ARG A 90 19.35 2.60 -13.49
N ARG A 91 18.76 2.29 -12.34
CA ARG A 91 18.94 3.09 -11.12
C ARG A 91 20.38 3.12 -10.64
N VAL A 92 21.08 1.99 -10.74
CA VAL A 92 22.52 1.89 -10.41
C VAL A 92 23.37 2.62 -11.43
N GLU A 93 23.05 2.54 -12.73
CA GLU A 93 23.77 3.27 -13.79
C GLU A 93 23.83 4.78 -13.50
N VAL A 94 22.73 5.37 -13.04
CA VAL A 94 22.64 6.81 -12.74
C VAL A 94 22.83 7.14 -11.25
N MET A 95 23.05 6.13 -10.40
CA MET A 95 23.20 6.25 -8.94
C MET A 95 22.06 7.02 -8.27
N LYS A 96 20.82 6.77 -8.68
CA LYS A 96 19.61 7.40 -8.11
C LYS A 96 18.55 6.37 -7.72
N ALA A 97 17.75 6.70 -6.72
CA ALA A 97 16.59 5.90 -6.34
C ALA A 97 15.56 5.82 -7.48
N ILE A 98 15.40 6.92 -8.22
CA ILE A 98 14.56 7.03 -9.42
C ILE A 98 15.34 7.89 -10.43
N PRO A 99 15.58 7.44 -11.66
CA PRO A 99 16.12 8.30 -12.71
C PRO A 99 15.22 9.51 -12.98
N ASP A 100 15.80 10.66 -13.31
CA ASP A 100 15.06 11.92 -13.43
C ASP A 100 14.03 11.88 -14.59
N ASP A 101 14.43 11.28 -15.71
CA ASP A 101 13.58 11.04 -16.88
C ASP A 101 12.39 10.14 -16.54
N THR A 102 12.64 9.06 -15.80
CA THR A 102 11.56 8.17 -15.32
C THR A 102 10.62 8.90 -14.35
N LEU A 103 11.14 9.72 -13.43
CA LEU A 103 10.31 10.50 -12.51
C LEU A 103 9.44 11.53 -13.24
N GLU A 104 9.95 12.13 -14.31
CA GLU A 104 9.19 13.06 -15.15
C GLU A 104 7.99 12.35 -15.82
N GLU A 105 8.19 11.15 -16.37
CA GLU A 105 7.11 10.36 -16.96
C GLU A 105 6.07 9.90 -15.92
N LEU A 106 6.51 9.51 -14.72
CA LEU A 106 5.61 9.17 -13.62
C LEU A 106 4.71 10.36 -13.24
N ARG A 107 5.26 11.59 -13.22
CA ARG A 107 4.50 12.82 -12.92
C ARG A 107 3.50 13.22 -14.00
N LYS A 108 3.60 12.67 -15.21
CA LYS A 108 2.63 12.85 -16.30
C LYS A 108 1.43 11.90 -16.19
N CYS A 109 1.44 10.96 -15.24
CA CYS A 109 0.39 9.97 -15.03
C CYS A 109 -0.52 10.36 -13.85
N HIS A 110 -1.79 9.98 -13.93
CA HIS A 110 -2.76 10.20 -12.85
C HIS A 110 -2.76 9.04 -11.85
N VAL A 111 -2.57 7.82 -12.36
CA VAL A 111 -2.42 6.59 -11.59
C VAL A 111 -1.26 5.78 -12.14
N ILE A 112 -0.60 5.02 -11.27
CA ILE A 112 0.57 4.21 -11.61
C ILE A 112 0.30 2.77 -11.14
N LEU A 113 0.43 1.79 -12.03
CA LEU A 113 0.50 0.36 -11.69
C LEU A 113 1.98 -0.05 -11.69
N LYS A 114 2.49 -0.46 -10.53
CA LYS A 114 3.93 -0.68 -10.34
C LYS A 114 4.21 -2.10 -9.83
N GLY A 115 5.05 -2.84 -10.55
CA GLY A 115 5.64 -4.09 -10.08
C GLY A 115 6.74 -3.86 -9.02
N PRO A 116 7.12 -4.89 -8.26
CA PRO A 116 8.15 -4.79 -7.23
C PRO A 116 9.49 -4.30 -7.78
N THR A 117 10.23 -3.54 -6.97
CA THR A 117 11.58 -3.06 -7.30
C THR A 117 12.59 -3.53 -6.25
N THR A 118 13.79 -3.89 -6.69
CA THR A 118 14.88 -4.36 -5.84
C THR A 118 15.47 -3.19 -5.05
N THR A 119 15.68 -3.41 -3.75
CA THR A 119 16.45 -2.52 -2.88
C THR A 119 17.70 -3.28 -2.44
N PRO A 120 18.91 -2.86 -2.84
CA PRO A 120 20.15 -3.56 -2.52
C PRO A 120 20.36 -3.72 -1.01
N LYS A 121 20.91 -4.87 -0.62
CA LYS A 121 21.34 -5.19 0.74
C LYS A 121 22.85 -5.43 0.77
N LYS A 122 23.44 -5.37 1.96
CA LYS A 122 24.86 -5.71 2.15
C LYS A 122 25.13 -7.13 1.65
N GLY A 123 26.02 -7.26 0.66
CA GLY A 123 26.37 -8.54 0.02
C GLY A 123 25.72 -8.76 -1.34
N ASP A 124 24.77 -7.93 -1.75
CA ASP A 124 24.24 -7.93 -3.12
C ASP A 124 25.29 -7.41 -4.12
N PRO A 125 25.18 -7.76 -5.41
CA PRO A 125 26.10 -7.25 -6.45
C PRO A 125 25.93 -5.76 -6.74
N TRP A 126 24.89 -5.14 -6.18
CA TRP A 126 24.52 -3.75 -6.43
C TRP A 126 25.04 -2.82 -5.34
N PRO A 127 25.46 -1.59 -5.67
CA PRO A 127 25.81 -0.59 -4.67
C PRO A 127 24.59 -0.22 -3.81
N ASN A 128 24.85 0.23 -2.59
CA ASN A 128 23.78 0.70 -1.70
C ASN A 128 23.17 2.00 -2.26
N ILE A 129 21.93 1.92 -2.73
CA ILE A 129 21.13 3.06 -3.20
C ILE A 129 19.78 3.09 -2.46
N GLU A 130 19.20 4.27 -2.28
CA GLU A 130 17.87 4.40 -1.65
C GLU A 130 16.81 3.61 -2.41
N SER A 131 15.83 3.08 -1.66
CA SER A 131 14.70 2.31 -2.21
C SER A 131 13.84 3.16 -3.14
N ALA A 132 13.59 2.68 -4.35
CA ALA A 132 12.66 3.32 -5.29
C ALA A 132 11.25 3.47 -4.69
N ASN A 133 10.78 2.49 -3.91
CA ASN A 133 9.46 2.55 -3.27
C ASN A 133 9.35 3.74 -2.32
N VAL A 134 10.35 3.92 -1.45
CA VAL A 134 10.40 5.02 -0.48
C VAL A 134 10.53 6.36 -1.19
N ALA A 135 11.42 6.44 -2.19
CA ALA A 135 11.60 7.65 -2.99
C ALA A 135 10.31 8.05 -3.73
N MET A 136 9.61 7.09 -4.36
CA MET A 136 8.37 7.37 -5.10
C MET A 136 7.27 7.88 -4.17
N ARG A 137 7.13 7.28 -2.98
CA ARG A 137 6.15 7.73 -1.98
C ARG A 137 6.41 9.17 -1.52
N LYS A 138 7.67 9.55 -1.38
CA LYS A 138 8.07 10.93 -1.03
C LYS A 138 7.88 11.90 -2.19
N GLU A 139 8.41 11.57 -3.37
CA GLU A 139 8.41 12.46 -4.55
C GLU A 139 7.01 12.71 -5.14
N LEU A 140 6.08 11.77 -4.91
CA LEU A 140 4.67 11.86 -5.35
C LEU A 140 3.71 12.15 -4.18
N ASP A 141 4.22 12.38 -2.97
CA ASP A 141 3.47 12.61 -1.72
C ASP A 141 2.32 11.60 -1.48
N LEU A 142 2.63 10.31 -1.63
CA LEU A 142 1.69 9.21 -1.47
C LEU A 142 1.52 8.83 0.01
N PHE A 143 0.86 9.72 0.75
CA PHE A 143 0.80 9.70 2.21
C PHE A 143 0.00 8.57 2.84
N ALA A 144 -0.96 7.97 2.12
CA ALA A 144 -1.78 6.88 2.64
C ALA A 144 -1.41 5.57 1.97
N ASN A 145 -0.82 4.64 2.72
CA ASN A 145 -0.71 3.25 2.29
C ASN A 145 -1.94 2.50 2.78
N VAL A 146 -2.80 2.10 1.84
CA VAL A 146 -4.04 1.36 2.07
C VAL A 146 -3.79 -0.12 1.79
N ARG A 147 -4.12 -0.97 2.76
CA ARG A 147 -3.99 -2.44 2.64
C ARG A 147 -5.25 -3.12 3.14
N PRO A 148 -6.06 -3.75 2.27
CA PRO A 148 -7.20 -4.54 2.70
C PRO A 148 -6.78 -5.98 3.01
N VAL A 149 -7.35 -6.57 4.06
CA VAL A 149 -7.16 -7.98 4.44
C VAL A 149 -8.52 -8.60 4.70
N ARG A 150 -8.83 -9.67 3.98
CA ARG A 150 -10.14 -10.32 4.04
C ARG A 150 -10.02 -11.83 4.15
N VAL A 151 -10.59 -12.38 5.23
CA VAL A 151 -10.65 -13.82 5.50
C VAL A 151 -12.07 -14.16 6.00
N PRO A 152 -13.03 -14.43 5.08
CA PRO A 152 -14.44 -14.60 5.42
C PRO A 152 -14.70 -15.71 6.46
N GLU A 153 -13.99 -16.83 6.36
CA GLU A 153 -14.07 -17.97 7.30
C GLU A 153 -13.63 -17.62 8.73
N LEU A 154 -12.94 -16.49 8.93
CA LEU A 154 -12.53 -15.99 10.23
C LEU A 154 -13.34 -14.75 10.65
N GLY A 155 -14.32 -14.32 9.83
CA GLY A 155 -15.06 -13.08 10.01
C GLY A 155 -14.20 -11.82 9.87
N ILE A 156 -13.07 -11.91 9.16
CA ILE A 156 -12.12 -10.82 8.98
C ILE A 156 -12.42 -10.06 7.69
N ASP A 157 -12.62 -8.76 7.84
CA ASP A 157 -12.66 -7.78 6.75
C ASP A 157 -12.09 -6.46 7.28
N TRP A 158 -10.78 -6.29 7.09
CA TRP A 158 -10.00 -5.20 7.64
C TRP A 158 -9.46 -4.32 6.53
N VAL A 159 -9.41 -3.02 6.78
CA VAL A 159 -8.71 -2.07 5.91
C VAL A 159 -7.80 -1.19 6.75
N PHE A 160 -6.51 -1.24 6.43
CA PHE A 160 -5.49 -0.46 7.12
C PHE A 160 -5.18 0.80 6.33
N PHE A 161 -5.20 1.95 7.00
CA PHE A 161 -4.73 3.25 6.53
C PHE A 161 -3.46 3.61 7.30
N ARG A 162 -2.32 3.29 6.69
CA ARG A 162 -0.99 3.55 7.23
C ARG A 162 -0.48 4.89 6.71
N GLU A 163 -0.05 5.76 7.62
CA GLU A 163 0.70 6.97 7.27
C GLU A 163 2.03 6.56 6.59
N ASN A 164 2.38 7.16 5.46
CA ASN A 164 3.41 6.63 4.55
C ASN A 164 4.48 7.67 4.16
N THR A 165 4.42 8.88 4.73
CA THR A 165 5.33 10.00 4.41
C THR A 165 6.04 10.57 5.64
N GLU A 166 5.72 10.11 6.85
CA GLU A 166 6.26 10.56 8.13
C GLU A 166 6.61 9.35 9.05
N GLY A 167 6.65 9.57 10.36
CA GLY A 167 7.10 8.60 11.35
C GLY A 167 8.61 8.36 11.31
N SER A 168 9.07 7.29 11.96
CA SER A 168 10.50 6.94 11.98
C SER A 168 11.03 6.49 10.62
N TYR A 169 10.17 5.97 9.74
CA TYR A 169 10.57 5.49 8.40
C TYR A 169 11.03 6.63 7.50
N ALA A 170 10.29 7.75 7.48
CA ALA A 170 10.66 8.91 6.68
C ALA A 170 12.03 9.48 7.08
N MET A 171 12.41 9.26 8.34
CA MET A 171 13.57 9.85 9.00
C MET A 171 14.75 8.90 9.21
N GLY A 172 14.62 7.63 8.84
CA GLY A 172 15.63 6.61 9.16
C GLY A 172 17.02 6.91 8.58
N SER A 173 17.10 7.57 7.42
CA SER A 173 18.39 7.97 6.81
C SER A 173 19.01 9.23 7.42
N ASP A 174 18.28 9.94 8.28
CA ASP A 174 18.72 11.19 8.92
C ASP A 174 19.20 10.96 10.37
N GLY A 175 19.16 9.71 10.85
CA GLY A 175 19.74 9.31 12.13
C GLY A 175 21.23 9.64 12.22
N LEU A 176 21.74 9.79 13.45
CA LEU A 176 23.13 10.14 13.68
C LEU A 176 23.72 9.44 14.90
N ASN A 177 24.95 8.95 14.75
CA ASN A 177 25.82 8.61 15.87
C ASN A 177 26.37 9.92 16.43
N VAL A 178 25.90 10.31 17.62
CA VAL A 178 26.42 11.46 18.36
C VAL A 178 27.85 11.13 18.79
N THR A 179 28.03 9.94 19.35
CA THR A 179 29.34 9.33 19.67
C THR A 179 29.33 7.88 19.20
N ASP A 180 30.44 7.17 19.35
CA ASP A 180 30.50 5.72 19.05
C ASP A 180 29.54 4.89 19.93
N ASP A 181 29.19 5.40 21.10
CA ASP A 181 28.32 4.73 22.09
C ASP A 181 26.86 5.23 22.05
N LEU A 182 26.56 6.33 21.34
CA LEU A 182 25.24 6.96 21.33
C LEU A 182 24.76 7.26 19.91
N ALA A 183 23.75 6.51 19.49
CA ALA A 183 22.98 6.77 18.28
C ALA A 183 21.62 7.40 18.61
N MET A 184 21.16 8.31 17.75
CA MET A 184 19.84 8.92 17.85
C MET A 184 19.14 8.89 16.49
N ASP A 185 17.93 8.36 16.50
CA ASP A 185 16.98 8.42 15.39
C ASP A 185 15.81 9.34 15.73
N PHE A 186 15.11 9.77 14.69
CA PHE A 186 14.01 10.72 14.82
C PHE A 186 12.69 10.09 14.41
N CYS A 187 11.61 10.51 15.07
CA CYS A 187 10.24 10.26 14.65
C CYS A 187 9.55 11.61 14.48
N ILE A 188 8.81 11.77 13.39
CA ILE A 188 8.13 13.03 13.06
C ILE A 188 6.65 12.77 12.83
N ALA A 189 5.82 13.65 13.38
CA ALA A 189 4.40 13.75 13.10
C ALA A 189 4.03 15.23 12.96
N THR A 190 3.56 15.62 11.78
CA THR A 190 3.04 16.96 11.50
C THR A 190 1.53 16.97 11.64
N THR A 191 0.93 18.14 11.90
CA THR A 191 -0.54 18.24 11.96
C THR A 191 -1.16 17.88 10.62
N GLN A 192 -0.62 18.40 9.51
CA GLN A 192 -1.14 18.18 8.17
C GLN A 192 -1.05 16.71 7.76
N GLY A 193 0.11 16.06 7.99
CA GLY A 193 0.33 14.65 7.66
C GLY A 193 -0.55 13.71 8.47
N THR A 194 -0.73 14.00 9.75
CA THR A 194 -1.57 13.23 10.67
C THR A 194 -3.06 13.40 10.36
N GLU A 195 -3.52 14.63 10.15
CA GLU A 195 -4.94 14.90 9.88
C GLU A 195 -5.41 14.21 8.60
N ARG A 196 -4.63 14.29 7.51
CA ARG A 196 -5.02 13.72 6.21
C ARG A 196 -5.15 12.19 6.23
N ILE A 197 -4.28 11.48 6.96
CA ILE A 197 -4.38 10.01 7.05
C ILE A 197 -5.56 9.58 7.92
N ILE A 198 -5.81 10.28 9.03
CA ILE A 198 -6.96 10.03 9.90
C ILE A 198 -8.25 10.28 9.14
N ARG A 199 -8.39 11.43 8.49
CA ARG A 199 -9.56 11.75 7.66
C ARG A 199 -9.78 10.71 6.57
N ALA A 200 -8.72 10.24 5.90
CA ALA A 200 -8.86 9.20 4.87
C ALA A 200 -9.49 7.91 5.42
N GLY A 201 -9.09 7.47 6.63
CA GLY A 201 -9.68 6.31 7.28
C GLY A 201 -11.13 6.52 7.73
N PHE A 202 -11.44 7.68 8.34
CA PHE A 202 -12.82 8.03 8.74
C PHE A 202 -13.76 8.18 7.54
N ASP A 203 -13.31 8.85 6.47
CA ASP A 203 -14.04 8.95 5.20
C ASP A 203 -14.34 7.57 4.62
N TYR A 204 -13.35 6.68 4.63
CA TYR A 204 -13.54 5.32 4.13
C TYR A 204 -14.57 4.55 4.97
N ALA A 205 -14.47 4.62 6.31
CA ALA A 205 -15.39 3.96 7.21
C ALA A 205 -16.84 4.45 7.02
N ALA A 206 -17.03 5.76 6.88
CA ALA A 206 -18.34 6.38 6.66
C ALA A 206 -18.92 6.03 5.28
N LYS A 207 -18.15 6.21 4.20
CA LYS A 207 -18.61 5.96 2.82
C LYS A 207 -18.97 4.49 2.58
N ASN A 208 -18.27 3.56 3.24
CA ASN A 208 -18.52 2.13 3.13
C ASN A 208 -19.47 1.59 4.22
N LYS A 209 -20.05 2.46 5.07
CA LYS A 209 -20.98 2.09 6.15
C LYS A 209 -20.41 1.06 7.12
N LEU A 210 -19.09 1.04 7.28
CA LEU A 210 -18.41 0.23 8.29
C LEU A 210 -18.55 0.86 9.67
N ASN A 211 -18.58 2.19 9.72
CA ASN A 211 -18.86 3.03 10.89
C ASN A 211 -18.04 2.70 12.15
N TYR A 212 -16.85 2.11 11.98
CA TYR A 212 -15.93 1.80 13.08
C TYR A 212 -14.47 1.97 12.66
N VAL A 213 -13.72 2.78 13.40
CA VAL A 213 -12.29 3.07 13.17
C VAL A 213 -11.48 2.84 14.46
N SER A 214 -10.40 2.07 14.39
CA SER A 214 -9.46 1.89 15.49
C SER A 214 -8.14 2.61 15.20
N LEU A 215 -7.76 3.53 16.09
CA LEU A 215 -6.52 4.29 16.02
C LEU A 215 -5.43 3.51 16.75
N VAL A 216 -4.36 3.11 16.07
CA VAL A 216 -3.32 2.26 16.68
C VAL A 216 -2.04 3.05 16.91
N THR A 217 -1.63 3.20 18.16
CA THR A 217 -0.46 4.01 18.56
C THR A 217 0.35 3.38 19.69
N LYS A 218 1.42 4.05 20.16
CA LYS A 218 2.06 3.80 21.45
C LYS A 218 2.12 5.07 22.30
N ALA A 219 1.05 5.86 22.31
CA ALA A 219 0.98 7.15 23.02
C ALA A 219 1.16 7.05 24.54
N ASN A 220 1.06 5.86 25.15
CA ASN A 220 1.41 5.67 26.55
C ASN A 220 2.93 5.84 26.82
N ILE A 221 3.78 5.59 25.83
CA ILE A 221 5.25 5.75 25.91
C ILE A 221 5.72 6.91 25.02
N ILE A 222 5.26 6.96 23.77
CA ILE A 222 5.68 7.96 22.78
C ILE A 222 4.76 9.18 22.86
N LYS A 223 5.05 10.10 23.79
CA LYS A 223 4.11 11.19 24.12
C LYS A 223 3.95 12.22 23.01
N THR A 224 5.03 12.63 22.36
CA THR A 224 4.98 13.80 21.46
C THR A 224 4.35 13.49 20.11
N THR A 225 4.81 12.45 19.40
CA THR A 225 4.30 12.13 18.06
C THR A 225 2.96 11.41 18.13
N ASP A 226 2.87 10.37 18.94
CA ASP A 226 1.67 9.54 19.01
C ASP A 226 0.57 10.20 19.84
N GLY A 227 0.94 10.97 20.88
CA GLY A 227 -0.03 11.82 21.58
C GLY A 227 -0.64 12.86 20.64
N LYS A 228 0.18 13.53 19.82
CA LYS A 228 -0.31 14.42 18.76
C LYS A 228 -1.22 13.70 17.75
N PHE A 229 -0.92 12.44 17.43
CA PHE A 229 -1.76 11.61 16.55
C PHE A 229 -3.15 11.41 17.14
N LEU A 230 -3.24 11.07 18.43
CA LEU A 230 -4.52 10.90 19.12
C LEU A 230 -5.28 12.21 19.32
N ASP A 231 -4.60 13.30 19.69
CA ASP A 231 -5.23 14.62 19.85
C ASP A 231 -5.90 15.08 18.56
N ILE A 232 -5.23 14.87 17.42
CA ILE A 232 -5.79 15.19 16.10
C ILE A 232 -6.91 14.23 15.74
N ALA A 233 -6.79 12.93 16.08
CA ALA A 233 -7.87 11.96 15.86
C ALA A 233 -9.16 12.39 16.57
N GLU A 234 -9.07 12.85 17.82
CA GLU A 234 -10.21 13.35 18.58
C GLU A 234 -10.84 14.58 17.92
N GLN A 235 -10.03 15.49 17.35
CA GLN A 235 -10.59 16.63 16.61
C GLN A 235 -11.28 16.20 15.32
N VAL A 236 -10.65 15.33 14.53
CA VAL A 236 -11.21 14.83 13.26
C VAL A 236 -12.50 14.08 13.50
N ALA A 237 -12.57 13.24 14.53
CA ALA A 237 -13.75 12.43 14.83
C ALA A 237 -15.02 13.25 15.09
N LYS A 238 -14.90 14.52 15.51
CA LYS A 238 -16.05 15.44 15.68
C LYS A 238 -16.80 15.71 14.37
N ASP A 239 -16.10 15.59 13.24
CA ASP A 239 -16.69 15.74 11.91
C ASP A 239 -17.44 14.47 11.44
N TYR A 240 -17.32 13.35 12.18
CA TYR A 240 -17.89 12.04 11.84
C TYR A 240 -18.70 11.45 13.01
N PRO A 241 -19.81 12.09 13.43
CA PRO A 241 -20.57 11.67 14.62
C PRO A 241 -21.15 10.25 14.54
N ASP A 242 -21.35 9.73 13.32
CA ASP A 242 -21.89 8.38 13.08
C ASP A 242 -20.81 7.28 13.03
N VAL A 243 -19.52 7.66 13.02
CA VAL A 243 -18.40 6.72 13.00
C VAL A 243 -17.90 6.52 14.43
N ARG A 244 -18.16 5.35 14.99
CA ARG A 244 -17.57 4.98 16.28
C ARG A 244 -16.06 4.86 16.10
N TRP A 245 -15.30 5.31 17.09
CA TRP A 245 -13.86 5.08 17.11
C TRP A 245 -13.34 4.74 18.50
N ASP A 246 -12.18 4.10 18.54
CA ASP A 246 -11.40 3.87 19.74
C ASP A 246 -9.90 3.95 19.47
N ASP A 247 -9.10 4.04 20.52
CA ASP A 247 -7.65 3.95 20.46
C ASP A 247 -7.15 2.63 21.06
N TRP A 248 -6.15 2.05 20.42
CA TRP A 248 -5.48 0.84 20.86
C TRP A 248 -3.97 1.04 20.90
N PHE A 249 -3.32 0.40 21.86
CA PHE A 249 -1.87 0.29 21.81
C PHE A 249 -1.43 -0.80 20.83
N ILE A 250 -0.35 -0.54 20.11
CA ILE A 250 0.17 -1.44 19.07
C ILE A 250 0.42 -2.87 19.59
N ASP A 251 0.96 -3.02 20.80
CA ASP A 251 1.23 -4.33 21.43
C ASP A 251 -0.01 -5.13 21.79
N ILE A 252 -1.07 -4.48 22.28
CA ILE A 252 -2.34 -5.19 22.52
C ILE A 252 -3.08 -5.44 21.20
N THR A 253 -2.92 -4.56 20.20
CA THR A 253 -3.52 -4.72 18.88
C THR A 253 -3.02 -5.99 18.22
N THR A 254 -1.71 -6.23 18.17
CA THR A 254 -1.14 -7.46 17.60
C THR A 254 -1.70 -8.71 18.28
N ALA A 255 -1.82 -8.71 19.61
CA ALA A 255 -2.45 -9.79 20.35
C ALA A 255 -3.95 -9.97 20.02
N LYS A 256 -4.68 -8.89 19.71
CA LYS A 256 -6.11 -8.94 19.37
C LYS A 256 -6.41 -9.28 17.91
N LEU A 257 -5.46 -9.08 16.99
CA LEU A 257 -5.60 -9.56 15.61
C LEU A 257 -5.68 -11.09 15.54
N ILE A 258 -4.99 -11.79 16.44
CA ILE A 258 -5.00 -13.26 16.50
C ILE A 258 -6.03 -13.85 17.48
N ASP A 259 -6.74 -13.00 18.22
CA ASP A 259 -7.77 -13.41 19.19
C ASP A 259 -9.11 -13.63 18.48
N PRO A 260 -9.62 -14.88 18.35
CA PRO A 260 -10.88 -15.14 17.65
C PRO A 260 -12.08 -14.41 18.23
N ALA A 261 -12.05 -14.02 19.51
CA ALA A 261 -13.14 -13.30 20.17
C ALA A 261 -13.15 -11.80 19.85
N ARG A 262 -12.09 -11.26 19.23
CA ARG A 262 -11.93 -9.81 18.99
C ARG A 262 -11.62 -9.45 17.54
N ARG A 263 -10.91 -10.32 16.83
CA ARG A 263 -10.41 -10.04 15.48
C ARG A 263 -11.51 -9.64 14.48
N SER A 264 -12.73 -10.17 14.65
CA SER A 264 -13.89 -9.85 13.80
C SER A 264 -14.60 -8.53 14.13
N ASP A 265 -14.31 -7.93 15.29
CA ASP A 265 -14.89 -6.64 15.70
C ASP A 265 -14.26 -5.48 14.90
N PHE A 266 -12.97 -5.60 14.55
CA PHE A 266 -12.25 -4.57 13.81
C PHE A 266 -12.76 -4.41 12.36
N LYS A 267 -12.63 -3.19 11.84
CA LYS A 267 -13.03 -2.81 10.47
C LYS A 267 -11.95 -1.96 9.80
N VAL A 268 -11.77 -0.72 10.26
CA VAL A 268 -10.79 0.21 9.70
C VAL A 268 -9.75 0.52 10.75
N PHE A 269 -8.48 0.42 10.38
CA PHE A 269 -7.36 0.80 11.24
C PHE A 269 -6.70 2.05 10.68
N VAL A 270 -6.38 3.04 11.54
CA VAL A 270 -5.58 4.20 11.15
C VAL A 270 -4.39 4.37 12.09
N LEU A 271 -3.19 4.57 11.52
CA LEU A 271 -1.96 4.37 12.29
C LEU A 271 -0.71 5.01 11.67
N PRO A 272 0.26 5.40 12.51
CA PRO A 272 1.59 5.82 12.09
C PRO A 272 2.36 4.77 11.28
N ASN A 273 3.33 5.23 10.50
CA ASN A 273 4.05 4.45 9.50
C ASN A 273 4.65 3.13 9.99
N LEU A 274 5.48 3.17 11.04
CA LEU A 274 6.19 2.00 11.57
C LEU A 274 5.23 0.91 12.04
N TYR A 275 4.19 1.28 12.79
CA TYR A 275 3.21 0.33 13.30
C TYR A 275 2.42 -0.32 12.17
N GLY A 276 2.13 0.44 11.10
CA GLY A 276 1.45 -0.08 9.93
C GLY A 276 2.24 -1.04 9.12
N ASP A 277 3.54 -0.82 9.01
CA ASP A 277 4.42 -1.80 8.37
C ASP A 277 4.27 -3.16 9.04
N ILE A 278 4.38 -3.19 10.37
CA ILE A 278 4.40 -4.43 11.16
C ILE A 278 3.04 -5.13 11.11
N ILE A 279 1.95 -4.46 11.48
CA ILE A 279 0.66 -5.15 11.66
C ILE A 279 0.00 -5.54 10.35
N THR A 280 0.28 -4.82 9.26
CA THR A 280 -0.31 -5.17 7.96
C THR A 280 0.35 -6.41 7.36
N ASP A 281 1.64 -6.63 7.64
CA ASP A 281 2.33 -7.87 7.28
C ASP A 281 1.83 -9.04 8.12
N GLU A 282 1.60 -8.86 9.43
CA GLU A 282 0.94 -9.86 10.28
C GLU A 282 -0.47 -10.20 9.79
N ALA A 283 -1.27 -9.18 9.45
CA ALA A 283 -2.62 -9.36 8.93
C ALA A 283 -2.63 -10.08 7.57
N ALA A 284 -1.71 -9.73 6.66
CA ALA A 284 -1.55 -10.44 5.39
C ALA A 284 -1.18 -11.91 5.60
N GLN A 285 -0.37 -12.23 6.62
CA GLN A 285 -0.04 -13.61 6.95
C GLN A 285 -1.28 -14.42 7.38
N ILE A 286 -2.24 -13.81 8.08
CA ILE A 286 -3.52 -14.44 8.45
C ILE A 286 -4.35 -14.79 7.20
N GLN A 287 -4.25 -14.01 6.12
CA GLN A 287 -4.95 -14.25 4.86
C GLN A 287 -4.28 -15.30 3.95
N GLY A 288 -3.09 -15.79 4.31
CA GLY A 288 -2.33 -16.75 3.50
C GLY A 288 -1.00 -16.22 2.97
N GLY A 289 -0.57 -15.03 3.41
CA GLY A 289 0.75 -14.46 3.16
C GLY A 289 0.74 -13.17 2.37
N VAL A 290 1.85 -12.45 2.38
CA VAL A 290 2.03 -11.16 1.68
C VAL A 290 1.87 -11.24 0.15
N GLY A 291 1.90 -12.45 -0.42
CA GLY A 291 1.72 -12.70 -1.85
C GLY A 291 0.30 -12.45 -2.38
N THR A 292 -0.70 -12.50 -1.50
CA THR A 292 -2.12 -12.37 -1.86
C THR A 292 -2.69 -10.98 -1.60
N ALA A 293 -1.93 -10.11 -0.92
CA ALA A 293 -2.36 -8.78 -0.52
C ALA A 293 -1.88 -7.71 -1.50
N GLY A 294 -2.82 -6.99 -2.10
CA GLY A 294 -2.55 -5.77 -2.88
C GLY A 294 -2.40 -4.55 -1.97
N SER A 295 -1.78 -3.49 -2.50
CA SER A 295 -1.70 -2.21 -1.79
C SER A 295 -1.91 -1.01 -2.70
N ALA A 296 -2.43 0.07 -2.11
CA ALA A 296 -2.51 1.37 -2.76
C ALA A 296 -1.74 2.41 -1.94
N ASN A 297 -0.92 3.21 -2.61
CA ASN A 297 -0.26 4.37 -2.04
C ASN A 297 -0.94 5.60 -2.65
N LEU A 298 -1.68 6.33 -1.83
CA LEU A 298 -2.54 7.42 -2.27
C LEU A 298 -1.98 8.75 -1.80
N GLY A 299 -1.86 9.70 -2.72
CA GLY A 299 -1.71 11.13 -2.44
C GLY A 299 -2.93 11.88 -2.97
N LYS A 300 -3.00 13.19 -2.72
CA LYS A 300 -4.10 13.99 -3.25
C LYS A 300 -4.07 14.08 -4.77
N ARG A 301 -2.88 14.17 -5.37
CA ARG A 301 -2.69 14.32 -6.83
C ARG A 301 -2.41 13.01 -7.55
N TYR A 302 -1.57 12.16 -6.97
CA TYR A 302 -1.10 10.91 -7.59
C TYR A 302 -1.57 9.71 -6.78
N ALA A 303 -1.72 8.56 -7.45
CA ALA A 303 -1.93 7.28 -6.78
C ALA A 303 -1.10 6.18 -7.44
N MET A 304 -0.56 5.29 -6.62
CA MET A 304 0.26 4.15 -7.07
C MET A 304 -0.26 2.86 -6.47
N PHE A 305 -0.50 1.87 -7.32
CA PHE A 305 -1.03 0.56 -6.98
C PHE A 305 0.06 -0.49 -7.20
N GLU A 306 0.40 -1.24 -6.16
CA GLU A 306 1.52 -2.19 -6.17
C GLU A 306 1.24 -3.43 -5.32
N ALA A 307 1.97 -4.51 -5.61
CA ALA A 307 2.07 -5.66 -4.72
C ALA A 307 2.85 -5.31 -3.45
N ILE A 308 2.55 -6.00 -2.34
CA ILE A 308 3.28 -5.81 -1.08
C ILE A 308 4.65 -6.52 -1.10
N HIS A 309 4.75 -7.65 -1.81
CA HIS A 309 5.95 -8.48 -1.81
C HIS A 309 7.09 -7.89 -2.67
N GLY A 310 8.31 -8.42 -2.48
CA GLY A 310 9.51 -8.00 -3.22
C GLY A 310 9.66 -8.62 -4.63
N SER A 311 10.79 -8.35 -5.27
CA SER A 311 11.09 -8.72 -6.67
C SER A 311 11.40 -10.20 -6.90
N ALA A 312 11.61 -11.00 -5.85
CA ALA A 312 11.88 -12.45 -5.91
C ALA A 312 12.84 -12.87 -7.07
N PRO A 313 14.05 -12.28 -7.18
CA PRO A 313 14.95 -12.46 -8.33
C PRO A 313 15.32 -13.93 -8.58
N ARG A 314 15.36 -14.73 -7.52
CA ARG A 314 15.59 -16.18 -7.57
C ARG A 314 14.64 -16.90 -8.54
N MET A 315 13.36 -16.52 -8.59
CA MET A 315 12.41 -17.16 -9.51
C MET A 315 12.74 -16.88 -10.98
N VAL A 316 13.32 -15.71 -11.28
CA VAL A 316 13.79 -15.39 -12.63
C VAL A 316 15.01 -16.23 -12.98
N THR A 317 16.00 -16.29 -12.09
CA THR A 317 17.23 -17.07 -12.29
C THR A 317 16.94 -18.57 -12.48
N GLU A 318 15.93 -19.10 -11.78
CA GLU A 318 15.52 -20.50 -11.89
C GLU A 318 14.55 -20.77 -13.07
N GLY A 319 14.21 -19.76 -13.90
CA GLY A 319 13.31 -19.92 -15.04
C GLY A 319 11.85 -20.18 -14.65
N ARG A 320 11.42 -19.67 -13.49
CA ARG A 320 10.11 -19.88 -12.87
C ARG A 320 9.22 -18.63 -12.83
N ALA A 321 9.66 -17.53 -13.42
CA ALA A 321 8.98 -16.24 -13.29
C ALA A 321 7.55 -16.24 -13.85
N GLN A 322 7.29 -17.03 -14.90
CA GLN A 322 5.97 -17.25 -15.48
C GLN A 322 4.97 -17.92 -14.51
N TYR A 323 5.46 -18.59 -13.47
CA TYR A 323 4.64 -19.22 -12.43
C TYR A 323 4.49 -18.34 -11.19
N ALA A 324 5.05 -17.13 -11.18
CA ALA A 324 4.84 -16.18 -10.09
C ALA A 324 3.35 -15.82 -10.00
N ASP A 325 2.85 -15.74 -8.76
CA ASP A 325 1.44 -15.45 -8.48
C ASP A 325 1.14 -13.96 -8.72
N PRO A 326 0.28 -13.59 -9.70
CA PRO A 326 -0.07 -12.20 -9.97
C PRO A 326 -1.21 -11.68 -9.09
N CYS A 327 -1.75 -12.48 -8.16
CA CYS A 327 -2.94 -12.16 -7.38
C CYS A 327 -2.85 -10.81 -6.65
N SER A 328 -1.74 -10.51 -5.97
CA SER A 328 -1.55 -9.21 -5.28
C SER A 328 -1.58 -8.02 -6.24
N MET A 329 -0.98 -8.14 -7.43
CA MET A 329 -1.01 -7.09 -8.45
C MET A 329 -2.42 -6.92 -9.03
N ILE A 330 -3.16 -8.02 -9.26
CA ILE A 330 -4.55 -7.96 -9.73
C ILE A 330 -5.46 -7.36 -8.64
N LYS A 331 -5.21 -7.66 -7.37
CA LYS A 331 -5.90 -7.00 -6.24
C LYS A 331 -5.60 -5.50 -6.23
N ALA A 332 -4.38 -5.09 -6.52
CA ALA A 332 -4.02 -3.67 -6.66
C ALA A 332 -4.77 -3.01 -7.84
N VAL A 333 -5.06 -3.74 -8.94
CA VAL A 333 -5.95 -3.27 -10.02
C VAL A 333 -7.38 -3.07 -9.52
N ALA A 334 -7.93 -3.96 -8.69
CA ALA A 334 -9.26 -3.77 -8.08
C ALA A 334 -9.31 -2.49 -7.23
N MET A 335 -8.27 -2.25 -6.42
CA MET A 335 -8.13 -1.01 -5.65
C MET A 335 -8.06 0.21 -6.56
N MET A 336 -7.33 0.13 -7.68
CA MET A 336 -7.26 1.21 -8.67
C MET A 336 -8.62 1.49 -9.30
N MET A 337 -9.37 0.45 -9.69
CA MET A 337 -10.72 0.61 -10.25
C MET A 337 -11.63 1.37 -9.28
N ASN A 338 -11.61 1.02 -7.99
CA ASN A 338 -12.36 1.75 -6.97
C ASN A 338 -11.91 3.21 -6.88
N HIS A 339 -10.61 3.47 -6.86
CA HIS A 339 -10.04 4.82 -6.75
C HIS A 339 -10.43 5.75 -7.92
N ILE A 340 -10.48 5.22 -9.14
CA ILE A 340 -10.84 6.00 -10.34
C ILE A 340 -12.37 6.07 -10.58
N GLY A 341 -13.19 5.55 -9.65
CA GLY A 341 -14.65 5.61 -9.71
C GLY A 341 -15.34 4.46 -10.46
N GLU A 342 -14.59 3.43 -10.88
CA GLU A 342 -15.13 2.23 -11.53
C GLU A 342 -15.58 1.18 -10.50
N VAL A 343 -16.43 1.58 -9.55
CA VAL A 343 -16.80 0.81 -8.35
C VAL A 343 -17.42 -0.55 -8.69
N GLU A 344 -18.34 -0.61 -9.64
CA GLU A 344 -18.99 -1.88 -10.04
C GLU A 344 -17.99 -2.87 -10.67
N LYS A 345 -17.02 -2.36 -11.44
CA LYS A 345 -15.96 -3.19 -12.02
C LYS A 345 -15.01 -3.70 -10.96
N ALA A 346 -14.67 -2.86 -9.99
CA ALA A 346 -13.87 -3.25 -8.83
C ALA A 346 -14.58 -4.35 -8.01
N LYS A 347 -15.86 -4.18 -7.70
CA LYS A 347 -16.68 -5.17 -6.98
C LYS A 347 -16.68 -6.53 -7.70
N LYS A 348 -16.88 -6.53 -9.03
CA LYS A 348 -16.82 -7.77 -9.82
C LYS A 348 -15.43 -8.42 -9.79
N LEU A 349 -14.37 -7.64 -9.90
CA LEU A 349 -13.00 -8.15 -9.81
C LEU A 349 -12.70 -8.72 -8.42
N ASP A 350 -13.14 -8.06 -7.34
CA ASP A 350 -12.99 -8.57 -5.97
C ASP A 350 -13.74 -9.89 -5.75
N MET A 351 -14.98 -10.01 -6.23
CA MET A 351 -15.74 -11.28 -6.17
C MET A 351 -15.04 -12.39 -6.96
N ALA A 352 -14.53 -12.07 -8.16
CA ALA A 352 -13.80 -13.03 -8.97
C ALA A 352 -12.48 -13.47 -8.31
N LEU A 353 -11.74 -12.54 -7.69
CA LEU A 353 -10.56 -12.86 -6.90
C LEU A 353 -10.89 -13.78 -5.73
N ASP A 354 -11.96 -13.53 -4.99
CA ASP A 354 -12.37 -14.42 -3.90
C ASP A 354 -12.72 -15.82 -4.42
N VAL A 355 -13.47 -15.93 -5.52
CA VAL A 355 -13.79 -17.22 -6.17
C VAL A 355 -12.51 -17.94 -6.60
N CYS A 356 -11.62 -17.27 -7.34
CA CYS A 356 -10.42 -17.89 -7.91
C CYS A 356 -9.34 -18.20 -6.85
N CYS A 357 -9.21 -17.36 -5.82
CA CYS A 357 -8.10 -17.43 -4.85
C CYS A 357 -8.48 -18.07 -3.52
N GLN A 358 -9.75 -18.02 -3.11
CA GLN A 358 -10.19 -18.49 -1.79
C GLN A 358 -11.11 -19.70 -1.88
N PHE A 359 -12.08 -19.68 -2.80
CA PHE A 359 -13.16 -20.67 -2.85
C PHE A 359 -12.94 -21.80 -3.86
N GLU A 360 -13.17 -21.56 -5.15
CA GLU A 360 -13.10 -22.60 -6.19
C GLU A 360 -11.68 -23.10 -6.44
N LYS A 361 -10.70 -22.18 -6.48
CA LYS A 361 -9.27 -22.49 -6.68
C LYS A 361 -9.03 -23.49 -7.83
N LYS A 362 -9.79 -23.36 -8.93
CA LYS A 362 -9.68 -24.25 -10.11
C LYS A 362 -8.25 -24.30 -10.66
N LEU A 363 -7.57 -23.15 -10.65
CA LEU A 363 -6.15 -23.03 -10.93
C LEU A 363 -5.42 -22.67 -9.63
N VAL A 364 -4.27 -23.31 -9.40
CA VAL A 364 -3.44 -23.10 -8.22
C VAL A 364 -2.09 -22.53 -8.63
N MET A 365 -1.74 -21.37 -8.07
CA MET A 365 -0.42 -20.77 -8.21
C MET A 365 0.54 -21.41 -7.21
N THR A 366 1.56 -22.13 -7.69
CA THR A 366 2.55 -22.80 -6.82
C THR A 366 3.93 -22.15 -6.87
N GLY A 367 4.12 -21.16 -7.75
CA GLY A 367 5.46 -20.63 -8.06
C GLY A 367 6.34 -21.60 -8.84
N ARG A 368 5.79 -22.72 -9.34
CA ARG A 368 6.50 -23.81 -10.02
C ARG A 368 5.68 -24.30 -11.22
N ASP A 369 6.33 -25.13 -12.03
CA ASP A 369 5.75 -25.84 -13.18
C ASP A 369 4.63 -26.84 -12.82
N THR A 370 4.47 -27.14 -11.54
CA THR A 370 3.33 -27.90 -11.02
C THR A 370 2.06 -27.06 -10.82
N GLY A 371 2.14 -25.74 -11.01
CA GLY A 371 1.01 -24.81 -10.91
C GLY A 371 0.70 -24.12 -12.24
N ALA A 372 -0.31 -23.25 -12.21
CA ALA A 372 -0.68 -22.41 -13.35
C ALA A 372 0.36 -21.30 -13.60
N THR A 373 0.38 -20.81 -14.82
CA THR A 373 1.09 -19.58 -15.19
C THR A 373 0.26 -18.35 -14.82
N GLY A 374 0.93 -17.20 -14.66
CA GLY A 374 0.24 -15.93 -14.39
C GLY A 374 -0.78 -15.55 -15.48
N ASP A 375 -0.53 -15.94 -16.73
CA ASP A 375 -1.44 -15.70 -17.86
C ASP A 375 -2.69 -16.59 -17.82
N GLU A 376 -2.54 -17.89 -17.53
CA GLU A 376 -3.69 -18.78 -17.33
C GLU A 376 -4.55 -18.31 -16.15
N PHE A 377 -3.90 -17.84 -15.08
CA PHE A 377 -4.59 -17.32 -13.91
C PHE A 377 -5.33 -16.02 -14.19
N ALA A 378 -4.71 -15.08 -14.91
CA ALA A 378 -5.38 -13.85 -15.35
C ALA A 378 -6.59 -14.15 -16.25
N GLN A 379 -6.47 -15.12 -17.16
CA GLN A 379 -7.61 -15.57 -17.98
C GLN A 379 -8.72 -16.17 -17.13
N TYR A 380 -8.39 -17.03 -16.15
CA TYR A 380 -9.38 -17.60 -15.23
C TYR A 380 -10.15 -16.51 -14.47
N ILE A 381 -9.47 -15.44 -14.03
CA ILE A 381 -10.14 -14.29 -13.41
C ILE A 381 -11.05 -13.58 -14.39
N MET A 382 -10.60 -13.28 -15.63
CA MET A 382 -11.43 -12.60 -16.63
C MET A 382 -12.68 -13.41 -16.99
N ASP A 383 -12.54 -14.73 -17.18
CA ASP A 383 -13.67 -15.64 -17.43
C ASP A 383 -14.66 -15.61 -16.26
N THR A 384 -14.14 -15.59 -15.03
CA THR A 384 -14.95 -15.52 -13.81
C THR A 384 -15.70 -14.20 -13.68
N ILE A 385 -15.10 -13.07 -14.07
CA ILE A 385 -15.76 -11.74 -14.10
C ILE A 385 -16.93 -11.71 -15.08
N GLN A 386 -16.84 -12.46 -16.19
CA GLN A 386 -17.86 -12.51 -17.24
C GLN A 386 -19.05 -13.41 -16.89
N ARG A 387 -18.95 -14.19 -15.82
CA ARG A 387 -20.04 -15.06 -15.37
C ARG A 387 -21.30 -14.23 -15.04
N PRO A 388 -22.46 -14.55 -15.62
CA PRO A 388 -23.71 -13.85 -15.28
C PRO A 388 -24.19 -14.18 -13.85
N ASP A 389 -23.74 -15.30 -13.29
CA ASP A 389 -24.09 -15.80 -11.95
C ASP A 389 -23.02 -15.46 -10.88
N LEU A 390 -22.01 -14.64 -11.20
CA LEU A 390 -20.87 -14.38 -10.32
C LEU A 390 -21.28 -13.98 -8.89
N GLU A 391 -22.16 -13.00 -8.75
CA GLU A 391 -22.57 -12.48 -7.44
C GLU A 391 -23.32 -13.55 -6.63
N GLN A 392 -24.19 -14.32 -7.27
CA GLN A 392 -24.93 -15.40 -6.62
C GLN A 392 -24.00 -16.50 -6.12
N VAL A 393 -23.03 -16.90 -6.95
CA VAL A 393 -22.08 -17.97 -6.63
C VAL A 393 -21.12 -17.52 -5.53
N TRP A 394 -20.57 -16.31 -5.66
CA TRP A 394 -19.71 -15.73 -4.65
C TRP A 394 -20.42 -15.60 -3.29
N GLN A 395 -21.67 -15.12 -3.28
CA GLN A 395 -22.46 -15.02 -2.05
C GLN A 395 -22.70 -16.39 -1.40
N GLY A 396 -22.97 -17.42 -2.20
CA GLY A 396 -23.12 -18.79 -1.71
C GLY A 396 -21.87 -19.30 -0.97
N TYR A 397 -20.67 -19.03 -1.50
CA TYR A 397 -19.42 -19.37 -0.82
C TYR A 397 -19.21 -18.58 0.47
N VAL A 398 -19.52 -17.28 0.48
CA VAL A 398 -19.40 -16.44 1.67
C VAL A 398 -20.34 -16.93 2.77
N ASP A 399 -21.59 -17.23 2.44
CA ASP A 399 -22.57 -17.73 3.40
C ASP A 399 -22.12 -19.06 4.03
N GLU A 400 -21.57 -19.97 3.20
CA GLU A 400 -20.99 -21.23 3.69
C GLU A 400 -19.78 -20.99 4.61
N ALA A 401 -18.86 -20.09 4.23
CA ALA A 401 -17.69 -19.75 5.03
C ALA A 401 -18.06 -19.11 6.37
N VAL A 402 -19.03 -18.20 6.38
CA VAL A 402 -19.55 -17.55 7.60
C VAL A 402 -20.29 -18.54 8.49
N ALA A 403 -21.03 -19.49 7.91
CA ALA A 403 -21.68 -20.54 8.67
C ALA A 403 -20.65 -21.44 9.38
N LYS A 404 -19.56 -21.81 8.69
CA LYS A 404 -18.43 -22.55 9.29
C LYS A 404 -17.73 -21.77 10.40
N ALA A 405 -17.58 -20.46 10.25
CA ALA A 405 -16.93 -19.60 11.24
C ALA A 405 -17.70 -19.51 12.57
N LYS A 406 -19.03 -19.69 12.54
CA LYS A 406 -19.92 -19.59 13.70
C LYS A 406 -20.20 -20.93 14.39
N ALA A 407 -19.91 -22.04 13.71
CA ALA A 407 -20.00 -23.40 14.24
C ALA A 407 -18.75 -23.75 15.04
#